data_AF-A0A3B8ZGT8-F1
#
_entry.id   AF-A0A3B8ZGT8-F1
#
_cell.length_a   1.000
_cell.length_b   1.000
_cell.length_c   1.000
_cell.angle_alpha   90.00
_cell.angle_beta   90.00
_cell.angle_gamma   90.00
#
_symmetry.space_group_name_H-M   'P 1'
#
loop_
_entity.id
_entity.type
_entity.pdbx_description
1 polymer ?
#
loop_
_entity_poly.entity_id
_entity_poly.type
_entity_poly.pdbx_seq_one_letter_code
_entity_poly.pdbx_strand_id
1 'polypeptide(L)' 'GDGFDDLIVGAPLGDGLSNNRTGAGESYVIFGAESLPATIDLATLGTAGIRILGADTIDQSGRSASRAGDINGDGFDD' A
#
# COMPACT_ATOMS: atom_id res chain seq x y z
N GLY A 1 -6.05 -1.28 -15.24
CA GLY A 1 -4.65 -1.24 -15.67
C GLY A 1 -4.43 -0.07 -16.61
N ASP A 2 -3.61 0.87 -16.20
CA ASP A 2 -3.11 1.99 -17.02
C ASP A 2 -1.82 1.64 -17.79
N GLY A 3 -1.30 0.43 -17.59
CA GLY A 3 -0.12 -0.12 -18.28
C GLY A 3 1.18 0.00 -17.49
N PHE A 4 1.15 0.50 -16.26
CA PHE A 4 2.31 0.57 -15.38
C PHE A 4 2.15 -0.37 -14.18
N ASP A 5 3.25 -1.03 -13.80
CA ASP A 5 3.26 -1.84 -12.57
C ASP A 5 3.24 -0.91 -11.35
N ASP A 6 2.35 -1.21 -10.41
CA ASP A 6 2.25 -0.53 -9.12
C ASP A 6 3.21 -1.14 -8.08
N LEU A 7 3.53 -0.39 -7.02
CA LEU A 7 4.37 -0.85 -5.91
C LEU A 7 3.59 -0.89 -4.60
N ILE A 8 3.68 -2.01 -3.88
CA ILE A 8 3.18 -2.14 -2.51
C ILE A 8 4.32 -2.12 -1.48
N VAL A 9 4.18 -1.29 -0.44
CA VAL A 9 5.11 -1.20 0.68
C VAL A 9 4.36 -1.44 1.98
N GLY A 10 4.88 -2.36 2.79
CA GLY A 10 4.32 -2.68 4.11
C GLY A 10 5.03 -1.98 5.26
N ALA A 11 4.27 -1.49 6.23
CA ALA A 11 4.76 -0.96 7.51
C ALA A 11 4.01 -1.66 8.67
N PRO A 12 4.33 -2.94 8.96
CA PRO A 12 3.55 -3.76 9.89
C PRO A 12 3.54 -3.30 11.35
N LEU A 13 4.43 -2.38 11.72
CA LEU A 13 4.48 -1.80 13.06
C LEU A 13 3.92 -0.38 13.12
N GLY A 14 3.27 0.10 12.05
CA GLY A 14 2.59 1.39 12.05
C GLY A 14 1.41 1.42 13.02
N ASP A 15 1.13 2.60 13.58
CA ASP A 15 0.13 2.80 14.62
C ASP A 15 -1.24 3.24 14.07
N GLY A 16 -1.41 3.20 12.74
CA GLY A 16 -2.68 3.39 12.06
C GLY A 16 -3.14 4.85 11.99
N LEU A 17 -4.45 5.06 11.94
CA LEU A 17 -5.04 6.39 11.87
C LEU A 17 -4.69 7.16 13.15
N SER A 18 -4.16 8.37 13.02
CA SER A 18 -3.81 9.24 14.16
C SER A 18 -2.82 8.64 15.18
N ASN A 19 -2.10 7.56 14.81
CA ASN A 19 -1.13 6.87 15.67
C ASN A 19 -1.69 6.39 17.03
N ASN A 20 -2.94 5.89 17.03
CA ASN A 20 -3.63 5.47 18.26
C ASN A 20 -3.86 3.95 18.37
N ARG A 21 -3.48 3.17 17.36
CA ARG A 21 -3.65 1.71 17.31
C ARG A 21 -2.31 1.04 17.16
N THR A 22 -1.58 0.91 18.27
CA THR A 22 -0.21 0.39 18.28
C THR A 22 -0.08 -0.91 17.50
N GLY A 23 0.83 -0.91 16.51
CA GLY A 23 1.11 -2.08 15.69
C GLY A 23 -0.06 -2.59 14.85
N ALA A 24 -1.06 -1.74 14.55
CA ALA A 24 -2.12 -2.09 13.60
C ALA A 24 -1.55 -2.42 12.21
N GLY A 25 -0.43 -1.79 11.87
CA GLY A 25 0.22 -1.94 10.58
C GLY A 25 -0.49 -1.15 9.48
N GLU A 26 0.25 -0.93 8.40
CA GLU A 26 -0.15 -0.09 7.28
C GLU A 26 0.41 -0.66 5.99
N SER A 27 -0.30 -0.47 4.88
CA SER A 27 0.18 -0.77 3.55
C SER A 27 -0.01 0.43 2.65
N TYR A 28 0.96 0.67 1.79
CA TYR A 28 0.98 1.79 0.86
C TYR A 28 1.03 1.22 -0.54
N VAL A 29 0.04 1.53 -1.36
CA VAL A 29 0.06 1.27 -2.80
C VAL A 29 0.47 2.56 -3.48
N ILE A 30 1.54 2.50 -4.25
CA ILE A 30 2.08 3.60 -5.03
C ILE A 30 1.77 3.28 -6.49
N PHE A 31 1.03 4.17 -7.15
CA PHE A 31 0.64 3.97 -8.53
C PHE A 31 1.86 4.15 -9.45
N GLY A 32 2.02 3.21 -10.37
CA GLY A 32 3.02 3.25 -11.42
C GLY A 32 2.80 4.44 -12.34
N ALA A 33 3.88 4.86 -12.99
CA ALA A 33 3.84 5.93 -13.98
C ALA A 33 5.02 5.78 -14.94
N GLU A 34 4.97 6.49 -16.07
CA GLU A 34 6.08 6.57 -17.02
C GLU A 34 7.38 7.04 -16.36
N SER A 35 7.28 7.90 -15.34
CA SER A 35 8.41 8.34 -14.54
C SER A 35 7.98 8.50 -13.08
N LEU A 36 8.79 7.94 -12.19
CA LEU A 36 8.64 8.09 -10.74
C LEU A 36 9.73 9.02 -10.20
N PRO A 37 9.44 9.82 -9.16
CA PRO A 37 10.46 10.59 -8.49
C PRO A 37 11.47 9.66 -7.78
N ALA A 38 12.70 10.13 -7.60
CA ALA A 38 13.73 9.36 -6.90
C ALA A 38 13.38 9.07 -5.43
N THR A 39 12.51 9.90 -4.84
CA THR A 39 12.04 9.76 -3.46
C THR A 39 10.53 9.96 -3.42
N ILE A 40 9.84 9.11 -2.67
CA ILE A 40 8.40 9.20 -2.41
C ILE A 40 8.20 9.31 -0.90
N ASP A 41 7.48 10.35 -0.47
CA ASP A 41 7.06 10.48 0.93
C ASP A 41 5.72 9.76 1.12
N LEU A 42 5.77 8.64 1.85
CA LEU A 42 4.59 7.81 2.14
C LEU A 42 3.57 8.54 3.03
N ALA A 43 3.97 9.56 3.79
CA ALA A 43 3.05 10.34 4.60
C ALA A 43 2.16 11.27 3.76
N THR A 44 2.55 11.58 2.52
CA THR A 44 1.86 12.55 1.65
C THR A 44 1.71 12.06 0.21
N LEU A 45 1.17 10.85 0.02
CA LEU A 45 1.00 10.25 -1.32
C LEU A 45 0.08 11.07 -2.26
N GLY A 46 -0.93 11.76 -1.74
CA GLY A 46 -1.86 12.53 -2.58
C GLY A 46 -2.55 11.65 -3.62
N THR A 47 -2.37 11.97 -4.91
CA THR A 47 -2.92 11.19 -6.05
C THR A 47 -1.97 10.11 -6.56
N ALA A 48 -0.75 10.01 -6.02
CA ALA A 48 0.25 9.04 -6.45
C ALA A 48 0.07 7.65 -5.79
N GLY A 49 -0.98 7.47 -4.98
CA GLY A 49 -1.20 6.21 -4.29
C GLY A 49 -2.28 6.27 -3.22
N ILE A 50 -2.41 5.17 -2.50
CA ILE A 50 -3.35 5.01 -1.38
C ILE A 50 -2.66 4.37 -0.17
N ARG A 51 -3.19 4.68 1.01
CA ARG A 51 -2.78 4.09 2.28
C ARG A 51 -3.93 3.25 2.84
N ILE A 52 -3.63 1.99 3.14
CA ILE A 52 -4.53 1.03 3.76
C ILE A 52 -4.08 0.87 5.22
N LEU A 53 -5.00 1.09 6.15
CA LEU A 53 -4.71 1.07 7.58
C LEU A 53 -5.20 -0.24 8.18
N GLY A 54 -4.39 -0.89 9.02
CA GLY A 54 -4.85 -1.97 9.88
C GLY A 54 -6.05 -1.53 10.73
N ALA A 55 -6.90 -2.48 11.08
CA ALA A 55 -8.17 -2.20 11.74
C ALA A 55 -7.98 -2.00 13.24
N ASP A 56 -7.28 -2.93 13.88
CA ASP A 56 -7.09 -3.00 15.33
C ASP A 56 -5.62 -3.09 15.73
N THR A 57 -5.35 -2.88 17.02
CA THR A 57 -3.99 -2.99 17.58
C THR A 57 -3.41 -4.37 17.33
N ILE A 58 -2.13 -4.44 16.95
CA ILE A 58 -1.35 -5.69 16.79
C ILE A 58 -1.76 -6.54 15.56
N ASP A 59 -2.69 -6.06 14.71
CA ASP A 59 -3.04 -6.75 13.45
C ASP A 59 -1.85 -6.93 12.51
N GLN A 60 -0.87 -6.00 12.55
CA GLN A 60 0.31 -6.01 11.70
C GLN A 60 -0.01 -6.10 10.21
N SER A 61 -1.04 -5.37 9.76
CA SER A 61 -1.34 -5.21 8.34
C SER A 61 -0.09 -4.76 7.56
N GLY A 62 0.10 -5.31 6.35
CA GLY A 62 1.31 -5.06 5.56
C GLY A 62 2.54 -5.86 5.99
N ARG A 63 2.43 -6.86 6.85
CA ARG A 63 3.56 -7.72 7.23
C ARG A 63 4.15 -8.53 6.08
N SER A 64 3.32 -8.89 5.11
CA SER A 64 3.73 -9.56 3.88
C SER A 64 2.81 -9.14 2.75
N ALA A 65 3.37 -8.99 1.57
CA ALA A 65 2.65 -8.77 0.33
C ALA A 65 3.33 -9.59 -0.77
N SER A 66 2.52 -10.10 -1.69
CA SER A 66 2.97 -10.78 -2.91
C SER A 66 2.02 -10.38 -4.03
N ARG A 67 2.51 -10.39 -5.28
CA ARG A 67 1.66 -10.21 -6.45
C ARG A 67 0.60 -11.32 -6.50
N ALA A 68 -0.67 -10.94 -6.65
CA ALA A 68 -1.78 -11.89 -6.75
C ALA A 68 -2.04 -12.29 -8.21
N GLY A 69 -1.79 -11.36 -9.15
CA GLY A 69 -2.14 -11.53 -10.57
C GLY A 69 -3.64 -11.34 -10.78
N ASP A 70 -4.14 -11.54 -11.99
CA ASP A 70 -5.58 -11.46 -12.27
C ASP A 70 -6.32 -12.69 -11.73
N ILE A 71 -6.89 -12.58 -10.52
CA ILE A 71 -7.60 -13.65 -9.81
C ILE A 71 -9.05 -13.74 -10.31
N ASN A 72 -9.65 -12.61 -10.68
CA ASN A 72 -11.07 -12.53 -11.01
C ASN A 72 -11.39 -12.63 -12.52
N GLY A 73 -10.37 -12.54 -13.38
CA GLY A 73 -10.45 -12.71 -14.82
C GLY A 73 -10.93 -11.47 -15.59
N ASP A 74 -10.80 -10.27 -15.02
CA ASP A 74 -11.23 -9.02 -15.67
C ASP A 74 -10.14 -8.38 -16.55
N GLY A 75 -8.95 -8.97 -16.57
CA GLY A 75 -7.79 -8.52 -17.33
C GLY A 75 -6.89 -7.54 -16.58
N PHE A 76 -7.06 -7.38 -15.26
CA PHE A 76 -6.19 -6.57 -14.42
C PHE A 76 -5.60 -7.39 -13.26
N ASP A 77 -4.31 -7.14 -12.95
CA ASP A 77 -3.68 -7.75 -11.78
C ASP A 77 -4.37 -7.25 -10.49
N ASP A 78 -4.71 -8.18 -9.58
CA ASP A 78 -5.23 -7.92 -8.23
C ASP A 78 -4.10 -7.82 -7.17
#